data_AF-A0A1H3BID1-F1
#
_entry.id   AF-A0A1H3BID1-F1
#
_cell.length_a   1.000
_cell.length_b   1.000
_cell.length_c   1.000
_cell.angle_alpha   90.00
_cell.angle_beta   90.00
_cell.angle_gamma   90.00
#
_symmetry.space_group_name_H-M   'P 1'
#
loop_
_entity.id
_entity.type
_entity.pdbx_description
1 polymer ?
#
loop_
_entity_poly.entity_id
_entity_poly.type
_entity_poly.pdbx_seq_one_letter_code
_entity_poly.pdbx_strand_id
1 'polypeptide(L)'
;MAGPKTRPDNNFHCFEGAGYGFWKAIAQGMRPTGLTGSPDGYQLDYAKDVDGAIVHNGGMFAPQEVKLRPGSYFRFFGTASKNVYGAGSSMAGGWWLDYDNFLKVCEWAEAHDISLARAAQALLVIPKEWHDCGYVGRARLKTTMKAWVGKGKPATGSVSPDSAMRDKAKTPVTMAPAHLEMKQYFVPGDRALLGASFEVVNTQQVIRKDARLP
;
A
#
# COMPACT_ATOMS: atom_id res chain seq x y z
N MET A 1 23.29 1.97 -32.01
CA MET A 1 23.45 2.72 -30.76
C MET A 1 22.07 2.86 -30.11
N ALA A 2 21.84 2.26 -28.95
CA ALA A 2 20.60 2.50 -28.22
C ALA A 2 20.62 3.95 -27.72
N GLY A 3 19.59 4.74 -28.04
CA GLY A 3 19.45 6.10 -27.53
C GLY A 3 19.47 6.13 -25.99
N PRO A 4 19.70 7.30 -25.38
CA PRO A 4 19.71 7.40 -23.92
C PRO A 4 18.39 6.83 -23.39
N LYS A 5 18.47 5.82 -22.52
CA LYS A 5 17.29 5.24 -21.87
C LYS A 5 16.64 6.32 -21.00
N THR A 6 15.68 7.04 -21.56
CA THR A 6 14.83 7.95 -20.80
C THR A 6 14.07 7.12 -19.79
N ARG A 7 14.18 7.48 -18.51
CA ARG A 7 13.36 6.85 -17.47
C ARG A 7 11.89 7.05 -17.84
N PRO A 8 11.05 6.01 -17.74
CA PRO A 8 9.64 6.14 -18.05
C PRO A 8 9.02 7.18 -17.11
N ASP A 9 8.16 8.03 -17.66
CA ASP A 9 7.43 9.09 -16.96
C ASP A 9 6.15 8.57 -16.27
N ASN A 10 5.76 7.33 -16.58
CA ASN A 10 4.62 6.60 -16.05
C ASN A 10 4.98 5.14 -15.71
N ASN A 11 4.04 4.42 -15.11
CA ASN A 11 4.24 3.02 -14.69
C ASN A 11 3.54 1.99 -15.58
N PHE A 12 3.19 2.28 -16.82
CA PHE A 12 2.38 1.33 -17.62
C PHE A 12 3.12 0.03 -17.90
N HIS A 13 4.44 0.09 -18.05
CA HIS A 13 5.33 -1.08 -18.15
C HIS A 13 5.24 -2.03 -16.93
N CYS A 14 4.77 -1.56 -15.77
CA CYS A 14 4.52 -2.41 -14.60
C CYS A 14 3.29 -3.31 -14.78
N PHE A 15 2.49 -3.10 -15.82
CA PHE A 15 1.28 -3.87 -16.14
C PHE A 15 1.46 -4.70 -17.41
N GLU A 16 2.70 -4.99 -17.78
CA GLU A 16 3.06 -5.74 -18.98
C GLU A 16 4.05 -6.86 -18.63
N GLY A 17 3.98 -7.97 -19.36
CA GLY A 17 4.87 -9.13 -19.23
C GLY A 17 5.11 -9.56 -17.77
N ALA A 18 6.37 -9.80 -17.41
CA ALA A 18 6.80 -10.13 -16.06
C ALA A 18 6.43 -9.08 -14.99
N GLY A 19 6.35 -7.80 -15.38
CA GLY A 19 5.94 -6.72 -14.49
C GLY A 19 4.51 -6.95 -13.97
N TYR A 20 3.60 -7.33 -14.86
CA TYR A 20 2.20 -7.59 -14.50
C TYR A 20 2.10 -8.61 -13.36
N GLY A 21 2.73 -9.77 -13.50
CA GLY A 21 2.72 -10.81 -12.47
C GLY A 21 3.37 -10.38 -11.17
N PHE A 22 4.56 -9.76 -11.26
CA PHE A 22 5.33 -9.33 -10.09
C PHE A 22 4.54 -8.32 -9.25
N TRP A 23 4.01 -7.28 -9.87
CA TRP A 23 3.30 -6.22 -9.18
C TRP A 23 1.90 -6.64 -8.73
N LYS A 24 1.21 -7.50 -9.48
CA LYS A 24 -0.06 -8.09 -9.06
C LYS A 24 0.11 -8.98 -7.84
N ALA A 25 1.19 -9.76 -7.77
CA ALA A 25 1.50 -10.57 -6.59
C ALA A 25 1.69 -9.70 -5.33
N ILE A 26 2.43 -8.59 -5.44
CA ILE A 26 2.58 -7.62 -4.33
C ILE A 26 1.21 -7.03 -3.95
N ALA A 27 0.41 -6.61 -4.94
CA ALA A 27 -0.94 -6.09 -4.71
C ALA A 27 -1.82 -7.11 -3.97
N GLN A 28 -1.61 -8.41 -4.19
CA GLN A 28 -2.34 -9.51 -3.55
C GLN A 28 -1.83 -9.85 -2.14
N GLY A 29 -0.72 -9.28 -1.68
CA GLY A 29 -0.13 -9.54 -0.36
C GLY A 29 0.95 -10.63 -0.36
N MET A 30 1.42 -11.03 -1.53
CA MET A 30 2.56 -11.94 -1.66
C MET A 30 3.87 -11.16 -1.70
N ARG A 31 4.99 -11.86 -1.50
CA ARG A 31 6.33 -11.27 -1.50
C ARG A 31 7.21 -11.96 -2.54
N PRO A 32 7.17 -11.52 -3.82
CA PRO A 32 8.10 -12.00 -4.82
C PRO A 32 9.55 -11.70 -4.42
N THR A 33 10.45 -12.67 -4.59
CA THR A 33 11.87 -12.57 -4.23
C THR A 33 12.80 -12.75 -5.43
N GLY A 34 12.28 -13.30 -6.52
CA GLY A 34 13.04 -13.59 -7.73
C GLY A 34 12.14 -13.62 -8.95
N LEU A 35 12.73 -13.33 -10.09
CA LEU A 35 12.10 -13.42 -11.41
C LEU A 35 13.10 -14.11 -12.34
N THR A 36 12.69 -15.20 -12.97
CA THR A 36 13.48 -15.91 -13.99
C THR A 36 12.65 -16.07 -15.27
N GLY A 37 13.30 -16.14 -16.42
CA GLY A 37 12.65 -16.28 -17.73
C GLY A 37 12.62 -14.98 -18.55
N SER A 38 11.77 -14.95 -19.57
CA SER A 38 11.60 -13.82 -20.51
C SER A 38 10.32 -13.03 -20.20
N PRO A 39 10.14 -11.83 -20.80
CA PRO A 39 8.91 -11.05 -20.64
C PRO A 39 7.63 -11.81 -21.03
N ASP A 40 7.72 -12.76 -21.97
CA ASP A 40 6.59 -13.53 -22.53
C ASP A 40 6.35 -14.86 -21.79
N GLY A 41 7.27 -15.26 -20.93
CA GLY A 41 7.19 -16.50 -20.15
C GLY A 41 8.18 -16.45 -18.99
N TYR A 42 7.65 -16.33 -17.78
CA TYR A 42 8.45 -16.11 -16.58
C TYR A 42 7.97 -16.95 -15.39
N GLN A 43 8.90 -17.23 -14.50
CA GLN A 43 8.67 -17.81 -13.19
C GLN A 43 8.97 -16.77 -12.12
N LEU A 44 8.06 -16.65 -11.15
CA LEU A 44 8.25 -15.84 -9.95
C LEU A 44 8.55 -16.74 -8.77
N ASP A 45 9.62 -16.41 -8.06
CA ASP A 45 9.92 -17.00 -6.76
C ASP A 45 9.33 -16.12 -5.66
N TYR A 46 8.93 -16.74 -4.56
CA TYR A 46 8.25 -16.06 -3.45
C TYR A 46 8.91 -16.38 -2.12
N ALA A 47 8.88 -15.40 -1.21
CA ALA A 47 9.21 -15.62 0.18
C ALA A 47 8.30 -16.71 0.76
N LYS A 48 8.89 -17.55 1.62
CA LYS A 48 8.20 -18.63 2.30
C LYS A 48 7.85 -18.24 3.73
N ASP A 49 6.68 -18.68 4.17
CA ASP A 49 6.25 -18.58 5.55
C ASP A 49 6.93 -19.66 6.40
N VAL A 50 6.66 -19.63 7.70
CA VAL A 50 7.24 -20.58 8.66
C VAL A 50 6.93 -22.04 8.31
N ASP A 51 5.81 -22.31 7.64
CA ASP A 51 5.36 -23.64 7.18
C ASP A 51 5.86 -24.02 5.77
N GLY A 52 6.69 -23.18 5.15
CA GLY A 52 7.19 -23.40 3.79
C GLY A 52 6.19 -23.04 2.68
N ALA A 53 4.96 -22.63 3.01
CA ALA A 53 4.01 -22.09 2.04
C ALA A 53 4.45 -20.69 1.58
N ILE A 54 3.84 -20.17 0.51
CA ILE A 54 4.11 -18.79 0.07
C ILE A 54 3.57 -17.82 1.13
N VAL A 55 4.38 -16.85 1.54
CA VAL A 55 3.89 -15.77 2.42
C VAL A 55 2.75 -15.06 1.73
N HIS A 56 1.60 -15.05 2.39
CA HIS A 56 0.41 -14.38 1.94
C HIS A 56 -0.15 -13.52 3.09
N ASN A 57 0.30 -12.27 3.18
CA ASN A 57 0.00 -11.42 4.33
C ASN A 57 -0.37 -9.99 3.90
N GLY A 58 -1.62 -9.58 4.18
CA GLY A 58 -2.18 -8.31 3.73
C GLY A 58 -2.44 -8.26 2.23
N GLY A 59 -2.28 -7.07 1.63
CA GLY A 59 -2.62 -6.81 0.24
C GLY A 59 -4.13 -6.69 0.02
N MET A 60 -4.59 -6.98 -1.20
CA MET A 60 -5.97 -6.78 -1.63
C MET A 60 -6.66 -8.07 -2.10
N PHE A 61 -7.97 -8.16 -1.83
CA PHE A 61 -8.86 -9.14 -2.44
C PHE A 61 -9.08 -8.79 -3.91
N ALA A 62 -8.86 -9.76 -4.79
CA ALA A 62 -9.12 -9.68 -6.23
C ALA A 62 -8.76 -8.31 -6.85
N PRO A 63 -7.49 -7.86 -6.77
CA PRO A 63 -7.12 -6.52 -7.22
C PRO A 63 -7.43 -6.34 -8.70
N GLN A 64 -8.10 -5.23 -9.00
CA GLN A 64 -8.48 -4.84 -10.36
C GLN A 64 -7.54 -3.77 -10.88
N GLU A 65 -7.16 -3.86 -12.15
CA GLU A 65 -6.37 -2.83 -12.81
C GLU A 65 -7.24 -1.60 -13.07
N VAL A 66 -6.74 -0.42 -12.70
CA VAL A 66 -7.38 0.86 -12.98
C VAL A 66 -6.37 1.90 -13.44
N LYS A 67 -6.85 2.90 -14.17
CA LYS A 67 -6.08 4.08 -14.56
C LYS A 67 -6.40 5.21 -13.59
N LEU A 68 -5.40 5.65 -12.83
CA LEU A 68 -5.49 6.79 -11.92
C LEU A 68 -5.42 8.09 -12.70
N ARG A 69 -6.43 8.93 -12.54
CA ARG A 69 -6.46 10.26 -13.14
C ARG A 69 -5.69 11.25 -12.27
N PRO A 70 -5.10 12.31 -12.85
CA PRO A 70 -4.55 13.43 -12.07
C PRO A 70 -5.58 13.94 -11.07
N GLY A 71 -5.17 14.12 -9.81
CA GLY A 71 -6.08 14.38 -8.71
C GLY A 71 -5.39 14.32 -7.35
N SER A 72 -6.17 14.53 -6.28
CA SER A 72 -5.66 14.40 -4.91
C SER A 72 -5.74 12.96 -4.42
N TYR A 73 -4.64 12.48 -3.84
CA TYR A 73 -4.53 11.16 -3.23
C TYR A 73 -3.89 11.27 -1.85
N PHE A 74 -4.23 10.33 -0.98
CA PHE A 74 -3.83 10.34 0.42
C PHE A 74 -3.06 9.07 0.76
N ARG A 75 -2.05 9.20 1.61
CA ARG A 75 -1.23 8.07 2.05
C ARG A 75 -0.93 8.20 3.53
N PHE A 76 -1.14 7.12 4.26
CA PHE A 76 -0.63 6.98 5.63
C PHE A 76 0.78 6.41 5.60
N PHE A 77 1.64 6.93 6.48
CA PHE A 77 3.00 6.42 6.66
C PHE A 77 3.42 6.52 8.12
N GLY A 78 4.42 5.72 8.48
CA GLY A 78 4.83 5.57 9.87
C GLY A 78 5.72 6.70 10.40
N THR A 79 5.65 6.97 11.71
CA THR A 79 6.55 7.90 12.40
C THR A 79 8.02 7.49 12.22
N ALA A 80 8.32 6.20 12.30
CA ALA A 80 9.68 5.67 12.08
C ALA A 80 10.19 6.01 10.67
N SER A 81 9.38 5.76 9.63
CA SER A 81 9.73 6.11 8.24
C SER A 81 9.98 7.62 8.10
N LYS A 82 9.14 8.46 8.71
CA LYS A 82 9.32 9.91 8.69
C LYS A 82 10.63 10.33 9.33
N ASN A 83 10.98 9.75 10.48
CA ASN A 83 12.19 10.12 11.22
C ASN A 83 13.46 9.68 10.50
N VAL A 84 13.44 8.53 9.82
CA VAL A 84 14.62 7.98 9.14
C VAL A 84 14.81 8.62 7.75
N TYR A 85 13.74 8.77 6.97
CA TYR A 85 13.83 9.13 5.55
C TYR A 85 13.25 10.50 5.21
N GLY A 86 12.57 11.15 6.15
CA GLY A 86 11.83 12.39 5.92
C GLY A 86 10.45 12.17 5.30
N ALA A 87 9.65 13.24 5.28
CA ALA A 87 8.27 13.23 4.78
C ALA A 87 8.20 12.95 3.27
N GLY A 88 9.01 13.64 2.46
CA GLY A 88 9.04 13.46 1.01
C GLY A 88 9.33 12.02 0.59
N SER A 89 10.37 11.40 1.18
CA SER A 89 10.66 9.99 0.95
C SER A 89 9.53 9.08 1.43
N SER A 90 8.92 9.35 2.59
CA SER A 90 7.82 8.53 3.10
C SER A 90 6.57 8.55 2.21
N MET A 91 6.40 9.62 1.43
CA MET A 91 5.34 9.78 0.42
C MET A 91 5.61 9.01 -0.88
N ALA A 92 6.85 8.60 -1.15
CA ALA A 92 7.25 7.92 -2.39
C ALA A 92 6.96 6.40 -2.42
N GLY A 93 5.93 5.93 -1.73
CA GLY A 93 5.53 4.51 -1.76
C GLY A 93 4.26 4.25 -2.56
N GLY A 94 3.95 2.99 -2.83
CA GLY A 94 2.87 2.61 -3.75
C GLY A 94 1.45 2.56 -3.19
N TRP A 95 1.22 2.54 -1.88
CA TRP A 95 -0.12 2.44 -1.28
C TRP A 95 -0.78 3.81 -1.07
N TRP A 96 -1.97 4.02 -1.63
CA TRP A 96 -2.71 5.28 -1.68
C TRP A 96 -4.21 5.09 -1.49
N LEU A 97 -4.89 6.19 -1.17
CA LEU A 97 -6.34 6.35 -1.12
C LEU A 97 -6.76 7.50 -2.02
N ASP A 98 -7.95 7.40 -2.60
CA ASP A 98 -8.66 8.56 -3.13
C ASP A 98 -9.34 9.34 -1.99
N TYR A 99 -10.02 10.44 -2.34
CA TYR A 99 -10.69 11.28 -1.37
C TYR A 99 -11.85 10.57 -0.65
N ASP A 100 -12.68 9.83 -1.38
CA ASP A 100 -13.85 9.15 -0.80
C ASP A 100 -13.45 8.10 0.23
N ASN A 101 -12.38 7.32 -0.05
CA ASN A 101 -11.86 6.35 0.89
C ASN A 101 -11.12 7.03 2.05
N PHE A 102 -10.44 8.16 1.83
CA PHE A 102 -9.88 8.96 2.93
C PHE A 102 -10.98 9.49 3.86
N LEU A 103 -12.09 9.98 3.32
CA LEU A 103 -13.20 10.51 4.10
C LEU A 103 -13.80 9.45 5.04
N LYS A 104 -13.94 8.20 4.56
CA LYS A 104 -14.36 7.07 5.41
C LYS A 104 -13.45 6.86 6.62
N VAL A 105 -12.14 7.10 6.48
CA VAL A 105 -11.20 7.02 7.61
C VAL A 105 -11.45 8.14 8.61
N CYS A 106 -11.72 9.36 8.13
CA CYS A 106 -12.07 10.49 8.97
C CYS A 106 -13.38 10.26 9.74
N GLU A 107 -14.45 9.88 9.03
CA GLU A 107 -15.76 9.59 9.60
C GLU A 107 -15.68 8.46 10.63
N TRP A 108 -14.89 7.42 10.35
CA TRP A 108 -14.68 6.34 11.30
C TRP A 108 -13.94 6.78 12.57
N ALA A 109 -12.91 7.62 12.41
CA ALA A 109 -12.17 8.17 13.54
C ALA A 109 -13.06 9.00 14.46
N GLU A 110 -13.91 9.85 13.87
CA GLU A 110 -14.89 10.67 14.58
C GLU A 110 -15.94 9.81 15.28
N ALA A 111 -16.58 8.89 14.56
CA ALA A 111 -17.65 8.04 15.08
C ALA A 111 -17.21 7.13 16.25
N HIS A 112 -15.93 6.74 16.28
CA HIS A 112 -15.36 5.88 17.33
C HIS A 112 -14.52 6.63 18.36
N ASP A 113 -14.43 7.96 18.24
CA ASP A 113 -13.67 8.80 19.16
C ASP A 113 -12.16 8.44 19.25
N ILE A 114 -11.57 8.00 18.14
CA ILE A 114 -10.16 7.56 18.04
C ILE A 114 -9.33 8.47 17.13
N SER A 115 -7.99 8.34 17.18
CA SER A 115 -7.12 9.07 16.24
C SER A 115 -7.26 8.55 14.81
N LEU A 116 -7.00 9.42 13.83
CA LEU A 116 -7.01 9.05 12.42
C LEU A 116 -6.00 7.93 12.10
N ALA A 117 -4.85 7.91 12.79
CA ALA A 117 -3.89 6.81 12.69
C ALA A 117 -4.50 5.45 13.09
N ARG A 118 -5.27 5.40 14.18
CA ARG A 118 -5.94 4.17 14.64
C ARG A 118 -7.04 3.74 13.66
N ALA A 119 -7.82 4.71 13.16
CA ALA A 119 -8.84 4.45 12.15
C ALA A 119 -8.22 3.89 10.86
N ALA A 120 -7.12 4.49 10.40
CA ALA A 120 -6.38 4.00 9.23
C ALA A 120 -5.85 2.58 9.44
N GLN A 121 -5.27 2.26 10.60
CA GLN A 121 -4.82 0.89 10.91
C GLN A 121 -5.95 -0.13 10.79
N ALA A 122 -7.14 0.20 11.33
CA ALA A 122 -8.30 -0.68 11.29
C ALA A 122 -8.86 -0.85 9.87
N LEU A 123 -9.10 0.25 9.16
CA LEU A 123 -9.80 0.22 7.86
C LEU A 123 -8.91 -0.20 6.70
N LEU A 124 -7.62 0.14 6.75
CA LEU A 124 -6.64 -0.22 5.71
C LEU A 124 -6.00 -1.59 5.95
N VAL A 125 -6.35 -2.23 7.07
CA VAL A 125 -5.84 -3.53 7.48
C VAL A 125 -4.31 -3.51 7.64
N ILE A 126 -3.83 -2.57 8.43
CA ILE A 126 -2.41 -2.34 8.67
C ILE A 126 -2.08 -2.78 10.11
N PRO A 127 -1.38 -3.92 10.28
CA PRO A 127 -0.88 -4.36 11.57
C PRO A 127 0.01 -3.29 12.22
N LYS A 128 -0.14 -3.12 13.54
CA LYS A 128 0.64 -2.15 14.33
C LYS A 128 2.14 -2.41 14.28
N GLU A 129 2.53 -3.65 14.02
CA GLU A 129 3.91 -4.10 13.89
C GLU A 129 4.56 -3.60 12.60
N TRP A 130 3.78 -3.26 11.57
CA TRP A 130 4.30 -2.75 10.30
C TRP A 130 4.53 -1.25 10.35
N HIS A 131 3.49 -0.50 10.70
CA HIS A 131 3.62 0.93 10.97
C HIS A 131 2.45 1.47 11.80
N ASP A 132 2.71 2.57 12.49
CA ASP A 132 1.77 3.24 13.39
C ASP A 132 0.77 4.16 12.68
N CYS A 133 0.81 4.27 11.35
CA CYS A 133 0.07 5.27 10.56
C CYS A 133 0.20 6.71 11.11
N GLY A 134 1.32 7.03 11.78
CA GLY A 134 1.44 8.27 12.57
C GLY A 134 1.34 9.56 11.76
N TYR A 135 1.47 9.49 10.44
CA TYR A 135 1.30 10.62 9.53
C TYR A 135 0.37 10.26 8.37
N VAL A 136 -0.35 11.26 7.88
CA VAL A 136 -1.02 11.24 6.57
C VAL A 136 -0.43 12.33 5.70
N GLY A 137 -0.26 12.06 4.42
CA GLY A 137 0.07 13.09 3.44
C GLY A 137 -0.94 13.14 2.32
N ARG A 138 -1.20 14.36 1.84
CA ARG A 138 -1.94 14.61 0.61
C ARG A 138 -0.94 14.89 -0.50
N ALA A 139 -1.11 14.23 -1.63
CA ALA A 139 -0.34 14.49 -2.83
C ALA A 139 -1.25 14.70 -4.04
N ARG A 140 -0.78 15.49 -5.00
CA ARG A 140 -1.39 15.63 -6.31
C ARG A 140 -0.67 14.71 -7.29
N LEU A 141 -1.42 13.80 -7.90
CA LEU A 141 -0.91 13.01 -9.01
C LEU A 141 -0.80 13.91 -10.25
N LYS A 142 0.41 14.08 -10.79
CA LYS A 142 0.68 14.92 -11.95
C LYS A 142 0.60 14.17 -13.27
N THR A 143 1.07 12.92 -13.27
CA THR A 143 1.09 12.07 -14.46
C THR A 143 0.07 10.95 -14.30
N THR A 144 -0.62 10.58 -15.38
CA THR A 144 -1.54 9.44 -15.32
C THR A 144 -0.77 8.16 -15.05
N MET A 145 -1.20 7.41 -14.04
CA MET A 145 -0.60 6.14 -13.63
C MET A 145 -1.64 5.02 -13.72
N LYS A 146 -1.18 3.78 -13.71
CA LYS A 146 -2.02 2.61 -13.45
C LYS A 146 -1.86 2.16 -12.00
N ALA A 147 -2.89 1.56 -11.44
CA ALA A 147 -2.89 1.02 -10.09
C ALA A 147 -3.69 -0.27 -10.04
N TRP A 148 -3.42 -1.05 -9.00
CA TRP A 148 -4.30 -2.10 -8.54
C TRP A 148 -5.25 -1.53 -7.48
N VAL A 149 -6.54 -1.77 -7.60
CA VAL A 149 -7.54 -1.35 -6.60
C VAL A 149 -8.28 -2.55 -6.03
N GLY A 150 -8.59 -2.51 -4.74
CA GLY A 150 -9.33 -3.57 -4.08
C GLY A 150 -9.50 -3.37 -2.58
N LYS A 151 -10.26 -4.27 -1.96
CA LYS A 151 -10.47 -4.31 -0.51
C LYS A 151 -9.26 -4.94 0.18
N GLY A 152 -8.84 -4.38 1.32
CA GLY A 152 -7.75 -4.96 2.12
C GLY A 152 -8.05 -6.40 2.57
N LYS A 153 -7.04 -7.28 2.44
CA LYS A 153 -7.06 -8.64 3.00
C LYS A 153 -6.64 -8.63 4.46
N PRO A 154 -7.10 -9.62 5.26
CA PRO A 154 -6.57 -9.86 6.59
C PRO A 154 -5.04 -9.88 6.60
N ALA A 155 -4.46 -9.33 7.65
CA ALA A 155 -3.01 -9.22 7.80
C ALA A 155 -2.59 -9.52 9.24
N THR A 156 -1.34 -9.95 9.42
CA THR A 156 -0.69 -10.02 10.73
C THR A 156 0.68 -9.35 10.66
N GLY A 157 1.31 -9.11 11.81
CA GLY A 157 2.62 -8.48 11.86
C GLY A 157 3.74 -9.25 11.15
N SER A 158 3.69 -10.59 11.09
CA SER A 158 4.88 -11.39 10.69
C SER A 158 4.59 -12.60 9.81
N VAL A 159 3.46 -13.30 9.98
CA VAL A 159 3.12 -14.56 9.28
C VAL A 159 1.79 -14.43 8.53
N SER A 160 1.47 -15.38 7.66
CA SER A 160 0.19 -15.39 6.96
C SER A 160 -0.96 -15.59 7.96
N PRO A 161 -2.09 -14.85 7.84
CA PRO A 161 -3.24 -14.98 8.74
C PRO A 161 -3.76 -16.42 8.89
N ASP A 162 -3.69 -17.19 7.81
CA ASP A 162 -4.22 -18.56 7.70
C ASP A 162 -3.17 -19.65 7.99
N SER A 163 -1.93 -19.28 8.35
CA SER A 163 -0.92 -20.29 8.70
C SER A 163 -1.34 -21.07 9.94
N ALA A 164 -1.31 -22.40 9.85
CA ALA A 164 -1.62 -23.30 10.97
C ALA A 164 -0.62 -23.16 12.13
N MET A 165 0.60 -22.69 11.84
CA MET A 165 1.67 -22.50 12.83
C MET A 165 1.64 -21.11 13.47
N ARG A 166 0.65 -20.28 13.15
CA ARG A 166 0.48 -18.96 13.77
C ARG A 166 0.02 -19.09 15.22
N ASP A 167 0.78 -18.52 16.13
CA ASP A 167 0.33 -18.27 17.51
C ASP A 167 -0.76 -17.19 17.50
N LYS A 168 -2.01 -17.60 17.68
CA LYS A 168 -3.17 -16.68 17.61
C LYS A 168 -3.16 -15.61 18.69
N ALA A 169 -2.57 -15.90 19.85
CA ALA A 169 -2.51 -14.97 20.97
C ALA A 169 -1.41 -13.90 20.76
N LYS A 170 -0.26 -14.31 20.20
CA LYS A 170 0.86 -13.39 19.95
C LYS A 170 0.77 -12.66 18.61
N THR A 171 0.05 -13.22 17.65
CA THR A 171 0.00 -12.71 16.28
C THR A 171 -1.46 -12.53 15.85
N PRO A 172 -2.14 -11.50 16.37
CA PRO A 172 -3.54 -11.24 16.05
C PRO A 172 -3.72 -10.87 14.58
N VAL A 173 -4.86 -11.25 14.02
CA VAL A 173 -5.24 -10.87 12.66
C VAL A 173 -5.90 -9.49 12.72
N THR A 174 -5.35 -8.56 11.95
CA THR A 174 -6.00 -7.29 11.63
C THR A 174 -6.90 -7.53 10.43
N MET A 175 -8.12 -7.00 10.48
CA MET A 175 -9.10 -7.13 9.41
C MET A 175 -10.11 -5.97 9.47
N ALA A 176 -10.49 -5.46 8.30
CA ALA A 176 -11.44 -4.36 8.22
C ALA A 176 -12.87 -4.84 8.54
N PRO A 177 -13.74 -3.96 9.07
CA PRO A 177 -15.16 -4.24 9.27
C PRO A 177 -15.82 -4.79 7.98
N ALA A 178 -16.60 -5.87 8.12
CA ALA A 178 -17.18 -6.56 6.96
C ALA A 178 -18.12 -5.67 6.14
N HIS A 179 -18.91 -4.83 6.81
CA HIS A 179 -19.94 -3.97 6.21
C HIS A 179 -19.38 -2.72 5.50
N LEU A 180 -18.10 -2.38 5.72
CA LEU A 180 -17.50 -1.20 5.09
C LEU A 180 -16.74 -1.62 3.81
N GLU A 181 -17.13 -1.02 2.69
CA GLU A 181 -16.39 -1.15 1.43
C GLU A 181 -15.26 -0.13 1.40
N MET A 182 -14.11 -0.52 1.96
CA MET A 182 -12.89 0.28 1.93
C MET A 182 -11.95 -0.17 0.82
N LYS A 183 -11.66 0.72 -0.14
CA LYS A 183 -10.75 0.46 -1.25
C LYS A 183 -9.40 1.11 -1.01
N GLN A 184 -8.36 0.43 -1.46
CA GLN A 184 -6.98 0.90 -1.44
C GLN A 184 -6.42 0.82 -2.86
N TYR A 185 -5.49 1.70 -3.18
CA TYR A 185 -4.78 1.71 -4.47
C TYR A 185 -3.33 1.35 -4.24
N PHE A 186 -2.83 0.37 -4.98
CA PHE A 186 -1.40 0.08 -5.10
C PHE A 186 -0.89 0.51 -6.47
N VAL A 187 -0.09 1.58 -6.48
CA VAL A 187 0.60 2.12 -7.64
C VAL A 187 2.00 1.50 -7.71
N PRO A 188 2.27 0.59 -8.64
CA PRO A 188 3.58 -0.01 -8.78
C PRO A 188 4.59 0.97 -9.38
N GLY A 189 5.87 0.74 -9.10
CA GLY A 189 6.98 1.54 -9.57
C GLY A 189 8.07 1.68 -8.52
N ASP A 190 9.26 2.08 -8.96
CA ASP A 190 10.33 2.44 -8.04
C ASP A 190 10.04 3.76 -7.31
N ARG A 191 10.75 3.99 -6.20
CA ARG A 191 10.54 5.16 -5.35
C ARG A 191 10.82 6.49 -6.07
N ALA A 192 11.74 6.52 -7.04
CA ALA A 192 12.05 7.74 -7.77
C ALA A 192 10.91 8.11 -8.72
N LEU A 193 10.37 7.14 -9.45
CA LEU A 193 9.18 7.33 -10.31
C LEU A 193 7.98 7.81 -9.47
N LEU A 194 7.71 7.14 -8.35
CA LEU A 194 6.58 7.50 -7.49
C LEU A 194 6.75 8.90 -6.89
N GLY A 195 7.94 9.23 -6.38
CA GLY A 195 8.24 10.55 -5.83
C GLY A 195 8.16 11.68 -6.87
N ALA A 196 8.47 11.41 -8.14
CA ALA A 196 8.33 12.37 -9.22
C ALA A 196 6.87 12.58 -9.66
N SER A 197 6.05 11.52 -9.58
CA SER A 197 4.66 11.48 -10.05
C SER A 197 3.66 12.08 -9.06
N PHE A 198 3.89 11.88 -7.75
CA PHE A 198 3.06 12.39 -6.67
C PHE A 198 3.68 13.63 -6.04
N GLU A 199 3.18 14.80 -6.42
CA GLU A 199 3.59 16.07 -5.82
C GLU A 199 2.98 16.20 -4.42
N VAL A 200 3.82 16.20 -3.39
CA VAL A 200 3.37 16.34 -2.00
C VAL A 200 2.83 17.75 -1.77
N VAL A 201 1.56 17.85 -1.38
CA VAL A 201 0.90 19.12 -1.05
C VAL A 201 1.10 19.44 0.42
N ASN A 202 0.80 18.48 1.30
CA ASN A 202 1.03 18.60 2.73
C ASN A 202 1.26 17.23 3.37
N THR A 203 1.80 17.25 4.59
CA THR A 203 1.85 16.09 5.47
C THR A 203 1.50 16.53 6.88
N GLN A 204 0.77 15.69 7.60
CA GLN A 204 0.33 15.98 8.95
C GLN A 204 0.53 14.78 9.87
N GLN A 205 0.95 15.06 11.11
CA GLN A 205 0.99 14.05 12.16
C GLN A 205 -0.42 13.82 12.71
N VAL A 206 -0.85 12.56 12.76
CA VAL A 206 -2.23 12.17 13.09
C VAL A 206 -2.32 11.03 14.10
N ILE A 207 -1.23 10.80 14.84
CA ILE A 207 -1.17 9.77 15.87
C ILE A 207 -2.01 10.13 17.11
N ARG A 208 -2.15 11.43 17.39
CA ARG A 208 -2.97 11.95 18.48
C ARG A 208 -4.37 12.28 17.97
N LYS A 209 -5.36 12.14 18.85
CA LYS A 209 -6.77 12.33 18.55
C LYS A 209 -7.13 13.80 18.21
N ASP A 210 -6.44 14.74 18.81
CA ASP A 210 -6.63 16.19 18.64
C ASP A 210 -5.99 16.77 17.37
N ALA A 211 -5.39 15.91 16.53
CA ALA A 211 -4.87 16.34 15.25
C ALA A 211 -6.02 16.81 14.34
N ARG A 212 -5.98 18.09 13.91
CA ARG A 212 -6.95 18.65 12.95
C ARG A 212 -6.93 17.85 11.64
N LEU A 213 -8.03 17.83 10.87
CA LEU A 213 -8.00 17.17 9.57
C LEU A 213 -7.18 17.99 8.55
N PRO A 214 -6.42 17.33 7.65
CA PRO A 214 -5.56 17.97 6.63
C PRO A 214 -6.30 18.55 5.42
#